data_AF-A0A2A4FCG0-F1
#
_entry.id   AF-A0A2A4FCG0-F1
#
_cell.length_a   1.000
_cell.length_b   1.000
_cell.length_c   1.000
_cell.angle_alpha   90.00
_cell.angle_beta   90.00
_cell.angle_gamma   90.00
#
_symmetry.space_group_name_H-M   'P 1'
#
loop_
_entity.id
_entity.type
_entity.pdbx_description
1 polymer ?
#
loop_
_entity_poly.entity_id
_entity_poly.type
_entity_poly.pdbx_seq_one_letter_code
_entity_poly.pdbx_strand_id
1 'polypeptide(L)' 'MITEMQDEIVQFLRARGNGAYSKLQLHFHLQGRQQEFIAAFDALVEAGQIQISGGIVKLTAPALVQPDGDETAQ' A
#
# COMPACT_ATOMS: atom_id res chain seq x y z
N MET A 1 0.42 9.58 10.55
CA MET A 1 1.54 8.74 11.03
C MET A 1 1.27 7.33 10.54
N ILE A 2 2.21 6.71 9.83
CA ILE A 2 2.09 5.29 9.45
C ILE A 2 2.58 4.45 10.63
N THR A 3 1.96 3.31 10.91
CA THR A 3 2.41 2.40 11.98
C THR A 3 3.64 1.60 11.53
N GLU A 4 4.43 1.04 12.45
CA GLU A 4 5.60 0.20 12.10
C GLU A 4 5.25 -0.90 11.10
N MET A 5 4.09 -1.53 11.27
CA MET A 5 3.61 -2.57 10.35
C MET A 5 3.31 -2.04 8.95
N GLN A 6 2.76 -0.83 8.83
CA GLN A 6 2.53 -0.20 7.54
C GLN A 6 3.85 0.13 6.83
N ASP A 7 4.86 0.59 7.58
CA ASP A 7 6.19 0.85 7.03
C ASP A 7 6.82 -0.45 6.50
N GLU A 8 6.77 -1.54 7.28
CA GLU A 8 7.31 -2.84 6.85
C GLU A 8 6.66 -3.34 5.55
N ILE A 9 5.34 -3.20 5.41
CA ILE A 9 4.62 -3.57 4.18
C ILE A 9 5.10 -2.72 3.00
N VAL A 10 5.25 -1.41 3.19
CA VAL A 10 5.71 -0.49 2.14
C VAL A 10 7.15 -0.77 1.75
N GLN A 11 8.04 -0.99 2.72
CA GLN A 11 9.45 -1.34 2.49
C GLN A 11 9.55 -2.67 1.73
N PHE A 12 8.77 -3.68 2.13
CA PHE A 12 8.74 -4.97 1.44
C PHE A 12 8.33 -4.82 -0.02
N LEU A 13 7.28 -4.03 -0.29
CA LEU A 13 6.80 -3.75 -1.64
C LEU A 13 7.82 -2.93 -2.47
N ARG A 14 8.55 -1.98 -1.86
CA ARG A 14 9.64 -1.26 -2.53
C ARG A 14 10.81 -2.17 -2.87
N ALA A 15 11.24 -2.98 -1.91
CA ALA A 15 12.44 -3.81 -2.04
C ALA A 15 12.27 -4.96 -3.04
N ARG A 16 11.07 -5.58 -3.08
CA ARG A 16 10.78 -6.69 -4.00
C ARG A 16 10.12 -6.26 -5.31
N GLY A 17 9.73 -4.99 -5.43
CA GLY A 17 8.80 -4.53 -6.45
C GLY A 17 7.40 -5.09 -6.21
N ASN A 18 6.42 -4.52 -6.94
CA ASN A 18 5.01 -4.94 -6.95
C ASN A 18 4.85 -6.46 -6.72
N GLY A 19 4.28 -6.84 -5.57
CA GLY A 19 4.32 -8.20 -5.05
C GLY A 19 2.95 -8.86 -5.03
N ALA A 20 2.90 -10.18 -5.14
CA ALA A 20 1.66 -10.92 -4.95
C ALA A 20 1.21 -10.83 -3.49
N TYR A 21 -0.07 -10.51 -3.26
CA TYR A 21 -0.66 -10.42 -1.92
C TYR A 21 -0.39 -11.68 -1.09
N SER A 22 -0.50 -12.85 -1.71
CA SER A 22 -0.26 -14.14 -1.06
C SER A 22 1.17 -14.29 -0.50
N LYS A 23 2.18 -13.65 -1.10
CA LYS A 23 3.56 -13.70 -0.59
C LYS A 23 3.74 -12.80 0.64
N LEU A 24 3.10 -11.63 0.64
CA LEU A 24 3.07 -10.74 1.81
C LEU A 24 2.34 -11.42 2.96
N GLN A 25 1.12 -11.90 2.71
CA GLN A 25 0.32 -12.60 3.70
C GLN A 25 1.07 -13.80 4.29
N LEU A 26 1.72 -14.62 3.46
CA LEU A 26 2.51 -15.76 3.94
C LEU A 26 3.69 -15.30 4.81
N HIS A 27 4.41 -14.25 4.42
CA HIS A 27 5.55 -13.75 5.19
C HIS A 27 5.16 -13.34 6.61
N PHE A 28 4.07 -12.58 6.75
CA PHE A 28 3.60 -12.13 8.06
C PHE A 28 2.84 -13.22 8.83
N HIS A 29 2.20 -14.16 8.13
CA HIS A 29 1.61 -15.35 8.76
C HIS A 29 2.67 -16.23 9.41
N LEU A 30 3.80 -16.45 8.74
CA LEU A 30 4.93 -17.21 9.29
C LEU A 30 5.57 -16.53 10.52
N GLN A 31 5.41 -15.22 10.67
CA GLN A 31 5.84 -14.46 11.85
C GLN A 31 4.78 -14.40 12.97
N GLY A 32 3.59 -14.98 12.77
CA GLY A 32 2.48 -14.89 13.73
C GLY A 32 1.78 -13.53 13.77
N ARG A 33 2.13 -12.60 12.86
CA ARG A 33 1.64 -11.22 12.82
C ARG A 33 0.54 -10.99 11.77
N GLN A 34 -0.22 -12.04 11.45
CA GLN A 34 -1.23 -11.98 10.39
C GLN A 34 -2.34 -10.96 10.68
N GLN A 35 -2.80 -10.85 11.93
CA GLN A 35 -3.86 -9.90 12.29
C GLN A 35 -3.40 -8.45 12.14
N GLU A 36 -2.20 -8.13 12.63
CA GLU A 36 -1.58 -6.81 12.45
C GLU A 36 -1.40 -6.48 10.97
N PHE A 37 -0.98 -7.48 10.18
CA PHE A 37 -0.80 -7.33 8.74
C PHE A 37 -2.12 -6.96 8.06
N ILE A 38 -3.20 -7.69 8.33
CA ILE A 38 -4.51 -7.45 7.71
C ILE A 38 -4.96 -6.03 8.03
N ALA A 39 -4.91 -5.61 9.30
CA ALA A 39 -5.31 -4.27 9.71
C ALA A 39 -4.44 -3.17 9.07
N ALA A 40 -3.12 -3.35 9.05
CA ALA A 40 -2.19 -2.40 8.44
C ALA A 40 -2.36 -2.32 6.92
N PHE A 41 -2.59 -3.46 6.27
CA PHE A 41 -2.79 -3.56 4.83
C PHE A 41 -4.09 -2.87 4.41
N ASP A 42 -5.19 -3.12 5.11
CA ASP A 42 -6.48 -2.48 4.84
C ASP A 42 -6.36 -0.95 4.96
N ALA A 43 -5.72 -0.46 6.04
CA ALA A 43 -5.47 0.97 6.22
C ALA A 43 -4.62 1.60 5.09
N LEU A 44 -3.66 0.87 4.53
CA LEU A 44 -2.86 1.34 3.39
C LEU A 44 -3.67 1.37 2.09
N VAL A 45 -4.61 0.43 1.90
CA VAL A 45 -5.56 0.44 0.77
C VAL A 45 -6.51 1.62 0.90
N GLU A 46 -7.10 1.82 2.09
CA GLU A 46 -8.00 2.95 2.38
C GLU A 46 -7.31 4.31 2.22
N ALA A 47 -6.03 4.40 2.61
CA ALA A 47 -5.21 5.60 2.42
C ALA A 47 -4.78 5.82 0.96
N GLY A 48 -5.09 4.89 0.05
CA GLY A 48 -4.71 4.95 -1.36
C GLY A 48 -3.21 4.78 -1.61
N GLN A 49 -2.45 4.29 -0.63
CA GLN A 49 -1.00 4.07 -0.76
C GLN A 49 -0.65 2.75 -1.47
N ILE A 50 -1.57 1.79 -1.47
CA ILE A 50 -1.46 0.56 -2.23
C ILE A 50 -2.74 0.28 -3.02
N GLN A 51 -2.56 -0.30 -4.20
CA GLN A 51 -3.64 -0.74 -5.06
C GLN A 51 -3.49 -2.23 -5.38
N ILE A 52 -4.60 -2.95 -5.37
CA ILE A 52 -4.65 -4.37 -5.72
C ILE A 52 -5.20 -4.48 -7.13
N SER A 53 -4.48 -5.17 -8.01
CA SER A 53 -4.92 -5.44 -9.39
C SER A 53 -4.63 -6.90 -9.74
N GLY A 54 -5.68 -7.71 -9.91
CA GLY A 54 -5.54 -9.12 -10.28
C GLY A 54 -4.71 -9.96 -9.29
N GLY A 55 -4.75 -9.64 -7.98
CA GLY A 55 -3.97 -10.31 -6.93
C GLY A 55 -2.54 -9.79 -6.75
N ILE A 56 -2.12 -8.82 -7.56
CA ILE A 56 -0.84 -8.10 -7.42
C ILE A 56 -1.09 -6.83 -6.61
N VAL A 57 -0.29 -6.64 -5.57
CA VAL A 57 -0.25 -5.42 -4.76
C VAL A 57 0.82 -4.50 -5.34
N LYS A 58 0.42 -3.27 -5.65
CA LYS A 58 1.31 -2.23 -6.16
C LYS A 58 1.31 -1.05 -5.20
N LEU A 59 2.47 -0.46 -4.98
CA LEU A 59 2.55 0.85 -4.32
C LEU A 59 2.01 1.89 -5.30
N THR A 60 0.94 2.56 -4.91
CA THR A 60 0.52 3.78 -5.60
C THR A 60 1.49 4.87 -5.18
N ALA A 61 2.09 5.56 -6.17
CA ALA A 61 2.81 6.78 -5.86
C ALA A 61 1.86 7.70 -5.08
N PRO A 62 2.34 8.47 -4.08
CA PRO A 62 1.51 9.52 -3.51
C PRO A 62 0.97 10.31 -4.69
N ALA A 63 -0.35 10.48 -4.76
CA ALA A 63 -0.93 11.32 -5.79
C ALA A 63 -0.21 12.65 -5.69
N LEU A 64 0.70 12.92 -6.63
CA LEU A 64 1.09 14.27 -6.95
C LEU A 64 -0.23 14.87 -7.36
N VAL A 65 -0.89 15.54 -6.41
CA VAL A 65 -1.93 16.50 -6.70
C VAL A 65 -1.25 17.41 -7.72
N GLN A 66 -1.54 17.18 -9.01
CA GLN A 66 -1.30 18.19 -10.00
C GLN A 66 -2.22 19.32 -9.56
N PRO A 67 -1.70 20.50 -9.19
CA PRO A 67 -2.56 21.67 -9.21
C PRO A 67 -2.87 21.89 -10.69
N ASP A 68 -3.94 21.28 -11.19
CA ASP A 68 -4.54 21.73 -12.44
C ASP A 68 -5.27 23.04 -12.10
N GLY A 69 -4.49 24.11 -12.01
CA GLY A 69 -5.01 25.44 -12.13
C GLY A 69 -5.16 25.74 -13.61
N ASP A 70 -6.38 25.68 -14.12
CA ASP A 70 -6.93 26.63 -15.10
C ASP A 70 -8.43 26.34 -15.35
N GLU A 71 -9.33 27.13 -14.76
CA GLU A 71 -10.60 27.47 -15.45
C GLU A 71 -11.12 28.82 -14.91
N THR A 72 -10.51 29.89 -15.39
CA THR A 72 -11.18 31.19 -15.47
C THR A 72 -12.19 31.15 -16.61
N ALA A 73 -13.46 30.91 -16.31
CA ALA A 73 -14.61 31.07 -17.21
C ALA A 73 -15.83 31.35 -16.32
N GLN A 74 -16.63 32.41 -16.43
CA GLN A 74 -16.78 33.56 -17.31
C GLN A 74 -17.39 34.70 -16.49
#